data_AF-A0A1F4Q6K5-F1
#
_entry.id   AF-A0A1F4Q6K5-F1
#
_cell.length_a   1.000
_cell.length_b   1.000
_cell.length_c   1.000
_cell.angle_alpha   90.00
_cell.angle_beta   90.00
_cell.angle_gamma   90.00
#
_symmetry.space_group_name_H-M   'P 1'
#
loop_
_entity.id
_entity.type
_entity.pdbx_description
1 polymer ?
#
loop_
_entity_poly.entity_id
_entity_poly.type
_entity_poly.pdbx_seq_one_letter_code
_entity_poly.pdbx_strand_id
1 'polypeptide(L)'
;VTAASTHPRLTAEGFDGVFRVCGRDDQQGLVAAEFILTRLKARRIGIVHDRTEYGRGLVEALRQELVRRASRVAAEASLAQGDRDFGSQVARLKGARLDAIYFGGIFREAGYLLRQLRQAGVRALFVSGDAVLDPEFVALAGEEAAQGAYLTSAPDPRVSVSAQPLIQRYASRYGSLGPYVLQTYDAVGILLRAIQAANPTARGTEELRKVVRAIRATPYEGALGTLRWDRNGDLAVAPYAVYVTKRGGPVHGWFEQLPVGALGVTRAKPDR
;
A
#
# COMPACT_ATOMS: atom_id res chain seq x y z
N VAL A 1 -5.51 16.97 1.56
CA VAL A 1 -5.28 15.73 2.32
C VAL A 1 -5.59 14.55 1.40
N THR A 2 -4.61 13.71 1.07
CA THR A 2 -4.81 12.52 0.21
C THR A 2 -5.11 11.28 1.05
N ALA A 3 -6.02 10.45 0.55
CA ALA A 3 -6.43 9.20 1.18
C ALA A 3 -5.57 7.98 0.76
N ALA A 4 -4.84 8.09 -0.37
CA ALA A 4 -4.24 6.92 -1.01
C ALA A 4 -2.90 7.17 -1.70
N SER A 5 -2.47 8.42 -1.93
CA SER A 5 -1.21 8.67 -2.64
C SER A 5 -0.01 8.35 -1.76
N THR A 6 0.70 7.27 -2.06
CA THR A 6 1.84 6.76 -1.28
C THR A 6 3.19 7.24 -1.81
N HIS A 7 3.26 7.80 -3.03
CA HIS A 7 4.53 8.25 -3.61
C HIS A 7 5.24 9.28 -2.71
N PRO A 8 6.51 9.08 -2.31
CA PRO A 8 7.19 9.94 -1.34
C PRO A 8 7.33 11.40 -1.79
N ARG A 9 7.51 11.62 -3.10
CA ARG A 9 7.67 12.98 -3.66
C ARG A 9 6.53 13.94 -3.33
N LEU A 10 5.29 13.46 -3.18
CA LEU A 10 4.13 14.30 -2.94
C LEU A 10 4.30 15.26 -1.75
N THR A 11 4.95 14.80 -0.66
CA THR A 11 5.23 15.61 0.54
C THR A 11 6.67 16.11 0.62
N ALA A 12 7.56 15.61 -0.25
CA ALA A 12 8.95 16.04 -0.32
C ALA A 12 9.17 17.31 -1.17
N GLU A 13 8.17 17.73 -1.94
CA GLU A 13 8.27 18.93 -2.81
C GLU A 13 8.11 20.27 -2.06
N GLY A 14 7.95 20.24 -0.73
CA GLY A 14 7.96 21.45 0.11
C GLY A 14 6.63 22.22 0.14
N PHE A 15 5.53 21.60 -0.27
CA PHE A 15 4.21 22.22 -0.19
C PHE A 15 3.63 22.15 1.23
N ASP A 16 3.43 23.31 1.86
CA ASP A 16 2.93 23.39 3.24
C ASP A 16 1.52 22.79 3.45
N GLY A 17 0.68 22.83 2.40
CA GLY A 17 -0.73 22.43 2.43
C GLY A 17 -1.01 21.00 2.00
N VAL A 18 0.02 20.18 1.79
CA VAL A 18 -0.12 18.78 1.37
C VAL A 18 0.01 17.86 2.58
N PHE A 19 -0.96 16.96 2.74
CA PHE A 19 -1.02 16.00 3.83
C PHE A 19 -1.52 14.66 3.30
N ARG A 20 -1.13 13.56 3.94
CA ARG A 20 -1.68 12.22 3.67
C ARG A 20 -2.19 11.54 4.93
N VAL A 21 -3.12 10.60 4.76
CA VAL A 21 -3.60 9.68 5.81
C VAL A 21 -3.22 8.22 5.56
N CYS A 22 -2.33 8.00 4.59
CA CYS A 22 -1.75 6.71 4.25
C CYS A 22 -0.21 6.74 4.45
N GLY A 23 0.41 5.57 4.34
CA GLY A 23 1.87 5.44 4.39
C GLY A 23 2.57 5.90 3.11
N ARG A 24 3.88 5.63 3.03
CA ARG A 24 4.72 5.94 1.86
C ARG A 24 5.34 4.70 1.23
N ASP A 25 5.58 4.76 -0.08
CA ASP A 25 6.17 3.64 -0.83
C ASP A 25 7.59 3.28 -0.36
N ASP A 26 8.38 4.22 0.16
CA ASP A 26 9.72 3.94 0.67
C ASP A 26 9.68 3.13 1.98
N GLN A 27 8.73 3.43 2.86
CA GLN A 27 8.45 2.63 4.05
C GLN A 27 7.92 1.23 3.67
N GLN A 28 7.07 1.17 2.66
CA GLN A 28 6.51 -0.08 2.15
C GLN A 28 7.57 -0.97 1.49
N GLY A 29 8.46 -0.38 0.69
CA GLY A 29 9.59 -1.04 0.05
C GLY A 29 10.55 -1.65 1.06
N LEU A 30 10.80 -0.97 2.18
CA LEU A 30 11.56 -1.50 3.31
C LEU A 30 10.93 -2.77 3.89
N VAL A 31 9.62 -2.73 4.18
CA VAL A 31 8.89 -3.89 4.71
C VAL A 31 8.87 -5.03 3.70
N ALA A 32 8.66 -4.74 2.42
CA ALA A 32 8.67 -5.74 1.35
C ALA A 32 10.05 -6.40 1.22
N ALA A 33 11.14 -5.62 1.19
CA ALA A 33 12.51 -6.14 1.10
C ALA A 33 12.84 -7.04 2.30
N GLU A 34 12.54 -6.58 3.50
CA GLU A 34 12.77 -7.34 4.73
C GLU A 34 12.02 -8.67 4.70
N PHE A 35 10.75 -8.65 4.34
CA PHE A 35 9.92 -9.86 4.27
C PHE A 35 10.43 -10.84 3.20
N ILE A 36 10.75 -10.36 1.99
CA ILE A 36 11.24 -11.18 0.88
C ILE A 36 12.57 -11.85 1.23
N LEU A 37 13.51 -11.10 1.82
CA LEU A 37 14.86 -11.59 2.08
C LEU A 37 14.96 -12.46 3.33
N THR A 38 14.26 -12.10 4.41
CA THR A 38 14.43 -12.78 5.71
C THR A 38 13.40 -13.87 5.94
N ARG A 39 12.14 -13.64 5.54
CA ARG A 39 11.02 -14.56 5.82
C ARG A 39 10.80 -15.52 4.68
N LEU A 40 10.72 -15.00 3.46
CA LEU A 40 10.60 -15.84 2.26
C LEU A 40 11.95 -16.44 1.83
N LYS A 41 13.07 -15.86 2.30
CA LYS A 41 14.45 -16.29 1.98
C LYS A 41 14.71 -16.33 0.47
N ALA A 42 14.01 -15.51 -0.30
CA ALA A 42 14.13 -15.44 -1.75
C ALA A 42 15.48 -14.81 -2.13
N ARG A 43 16.17 -15.39 -3.11
CA ARG A 43 17.47 -14.91 -3.60
C ARG A 43 17.38 -14.37 -5.01
N ARG A 44 16.63 -15.06 -5.88
CA ARG A 44 16.38 -14.67 -7.27
C ARG A 44 15.08 -13.89 -7.35
N ILE A 45 15.19 -12.58 -7.14
CA ILE A 45 14.03 -11.69 -7.08
C ILE A 45 13.84 -11.01 -8.44
N GLY A 46 12.65 -11.16 -9.03
CA GLY A 46 12.25 -10.38 -10.19
C GLY A 46 11.34 -9.24 -9.79
N ILE A 47 11.35 -8.17 -10.56
CA ILE A 47 10.47 -7.02 -10.37
C ILE A 47 9.69 -6.71 -11.63
N VAL A 48 8.44 -6.29 -11.46
CA VAL A 48 7.54 -5.95 -12.56
C VAL A 48 6.77 -4.70 -12.17
N HIS A 49 6.64 -3.72 -13.07
CA HIS A 49 5.78 -2.55 -12.83
C HIS A 49 4.81 -2.28 -13.97
N ASP A 50 3.70 -1.62 -13.66
CA ASP A 50 2.64 -1.23 -14.61
C ASP A 50 2.90 0.08 -15.39
N ARG A 51 4.12 0.63 -15.24
CA ARG A 51 4.62 1.87 -15.88
C ARG A 51 3.99 3.16 -15.35
N THR A 52 3.07 3.07 -14.39
CA THR A 52 2.60 4.25 -13.66
C THR A 52 3.69 4.76 -12.71
N GLU A 53 3.58 6.02 -12.30
CA GLU A 53 4.48 6.58 -11.28
C GLU A 53 4.41 5.81 -9.95
N TYR A 54 3.21 5.36 -9.56
CA TYR A 54 3.02 4.52 -8.38
C TYR A 54 3.74 3.18 -8.51
N GLY A 55 3.45 2.42 -9.57
CA GLY A 55 4.05 1.10 -9.76
C GLY A 55 5.57 1.13 -9.89
N ARG A 56 6.10 2.16 -10.59
CA ARG A 56 7.55 2.40 -10.67
C ARG A 56 8.13 2.79 -9.31
N GLY A 57 7.46 3.68 -8.57
CA GLY A 57 7.87 4.12 -7.24
C GLY A 57 8.01 2.96 -6.25
N LEU A 58 7.03 2.05 -6.21
CA LEU A 58 7.11 0.84 -5.37
C LEU A 58 8.28 -0.07 -5.73
N VAL A 59 8.46 -0.35 -7.02
CA VAL A 59 9.55 -1.22 -7.48
C VAL A 59 10.92 -0.59 -7.22
N GLU A 60 11.03 0.73 -7.36
CA GLU A 60 12.27 1.45 -7.07
C GLU A 60 12.57 1.49 -5.57
N ALA A 61 11.57 1.72 -4.72
CA ALA A 61 11.71 1.62 -3.27
C ALA A 61 12.22 0.24 -2.84
N LEU A 62 11.65 -0.84 -3.39
CA LEU A 62 12.15 -2.19 -3.15
C LEU A 62 13.60 -2.34 -3.64
N ARG A 63 13.90 -1.90 -4.88
CA ARG A 63 15.24 -2.04 -5.47
C ARG A 63 16.31 -1.40 -4.60
N GLN A 64 16.06 -0.19 -4.10
CA GLN A 64 16.98 0.51 -3.20
C GLN A 64 17.27 -0.30 -1.94
N GLU A 65 16.24 -0.89 -1.35
CA GLU A 65 16.36 -1.70 -0.14
C GLU A 65 17.03 -3.06 -0.38
N LEU A 66 16.87 -3.66 -1.56
CA LEU A 66 17.64 -4.83 -2.00
C LEU A 66 19.13 -4.49 -2.13
N VAL A 67 19.46 -3.36 -2.77
CA VAL A 67 20.85 -2.90 -2.93
C VAL A 67 21.50 -2.64 -1.58
N ARG A 68 20.81 -1.96 -0.65
CA ARG A 68 21.29 -1.74 0.73
C ARG A 68 21.61 -3.05 1.47
N ARG A 69 20.91 -4.14 1.14
CA ARG A 69 21.11 -5.49 1.71
C ARG A 69 21.98 -6.38 0.84
N ALA A 70 22.79 -5.81 -0.05
CA ALA A 70 23.68 -6.51 -0.97
C ALA A 70 22.99 -7.57 -1.86
N SER A 71 21.68 -7.41 -2.08
CA SER A 71 20.86 -8.26 -2.96
C SER A 71 20.65 -7.56 -4.30
N ARG A 72 20.39 -8.35 -5.34
CA ARG A 72 20.22 -7.84 -6.71
C ARG A 72 18.96 -8.38 -7.35
N VAL A 73 18.42 -7.60 -8.27
CA VAL A 73 17.30 -8.00 -9.11
C VAL A 73 17.81 -8.94 -10.21
N ALA A 74 17.16 -10.09 -10.35
CA ALA A 74 17.51 -11.13 -11.32
C ALA A 74 16.79 -10.96 -12.67
N ALA A 75 15.62 -10.34 -12.68
CA ALA A 75 14.88 -10.02 -13.89
C ALA A 75 13.95 -8.83 -13.69
N GLU A 76 13.73 -8.08 -14.76
CA GLU A 76 12.84 -6.92 -14.77
C GLU A 76 11.88 -7.03 -15.94
N ALA A 77 10.62 -6.65 -15.73
CA ALA A 77 9.65 -6.48 -16.80
C ALA A 77 8.77 -5.25 -16.54
N SER A 78 8.11 -4.78 -17.59
CA SER A 78 7.04 -3.81 -17.43
C SER A 78 5.84 -4.19 -18.29
N LEU A 79 4.67 -3.78 -17.84
CA LEU A 79 3.40 -3.97 -18.52
C LEU A 79 2.67 -2.63 -18.61
N ALA A 80 1.79 -2.45 -19.59
CA ALA A 80 0.98 -1.24 -19.65
C ALA A 80 -0.31 -1.47 -18.87
N GLN A 81 -0.76 -0.44 -18.15
CA GLN A 81 -2.07 -0.47 -17.51
C GLN A 81 -3.17 -0.58 -18.58
N GLY A 82 -4.11 -1.51 -18.39
CA GLY A 82 -5.18 -1.81 -19.34
C GLY A 82 -4.92 -3.06 -20.19
N ASP A 83 -3.66 -3.47 -20.34
CA ASP A 83 -3.31 -4.70 -21.02
C ASP A 83 -3.77 -5.93 -20.23
N ARG A 84 -4.04 -7.02 -20.96
CA ARG A 84 -4.48 -8.31 -20.39
C ARG A 84 -3.60 -9.48 -20.80
N ASP A 85 -2.74 -9.30 -21.80
CA ASP A 85 -1.80 -10.30 -22.30
C ASP A 85 -0.37 -9.89 -21.94
N PHE A 86 0.29 -10.74 -21.18
CA PHE A 86 1.64 -10.51 -20.68
C PHE A 86 2.60 -11.62 -21.10
N GLY A 87 2.31 -12.33 -22.20
CA GLY A 87 3.08 -13.50 -22.64
C GLY A 87 4.59 -13.25 -22.75
N SER A 88 5.00 -12.09 -23.29
CA SER A 88 6.41 -11.73 -23.41
C SER A 88 7.10 -11.53 -22.05
N GLN A 89 6.40 -10.88 -21.12
CA GLN A 89 6.85 -10.64 -19.75
C GLN A 89 6.94 -11.96 -18.99
N VAL A 90 5.93 -12.82 -19.13
CA VAL A 90 5.87 -14.15 -18.52
C VAL A 90 7.02 -15.04 -19.02
N ALA A 91 7.30 -15.05 -20.33
CA ALA A 91 8.41 -15.81 -20.90
C ALA A 91 9.76 -15.35 -20.32
N ARG A 92 9.98 -14.04 -20.21
CA ARG A 92 11.18 -13.45 -19.61
C ARG A 92 11.34 -13.85 -18.13
N LEU A 93 10.28 -13.72 -17.35
CA LEU A 93 10.29 -14.04 -15.91
C LEU A 93 10.49 -15.55 -15.68
N LYS A 94 9.89 -16.40 -16.53
CA LYS A 94 10.08 -17.86 -16.50
C LYS A 94 11.53 -18.26 -16.74
N GLY A 95 12.17 -17.69 -17.77
CA GLY A 95 13.58 -17.95 -18.09
C GLY A 95 14.53 -17.59 -16.94
N ALA A 96 14.14 -16.61 -16.11
CA ALA A 96 14.93 -16.16 -14.97
C ALA A 96 14.81 -17.04 -13.72
N ARG A 97 13.99 -18.10 -13.70
CA ARG A 97 13.90 -19.08 -12.59
C ARG A 97 13.87 -18.39 -11.21
N LEU A 98 12.91 -17.49 -11.02
CA LEU A 98 12.83 -16.62 -9.86
C LEU A 98 12.29 -17.36 -8.63
N ASP A 99 12.77 -16.99 -7.46
CA ASP A 99 12.22 -17.43 -6.17
C ASP A 99 10.99 -16.58 -5.79
N ALA A 100 11.07 -15.28 -6.08
CA ALA A 100 10.00 -14.32 -5.84
C ALA A 100 9.89 -13.31 -7.00
N ILE A 101 8.67 -12.85 -7.24
CA ILE A 101 8.34 -11.74 -8.15
C ILE A 101 7.66 -10.68 -7.31
N TYR A 102 8.20 -9.46 -7.32
CA TYR A 102 7.53 -8.30 -6.77
C TYR A 102 6.87 -7.49 -7.88
N PHE A 103 5.56 -7.27 -7.78
CA PHE A 103 4.80 -6.47 -8.71
C PHE A 103 4.44 -5.11 -8.09
N GLY A 104 4.80 -4.01 -8.76
CA GLY A 104 4.35 -2.65 -8.44
C GLY A 104 3.27 -2.20 -9.41
N GLY A 105 2.05 -2.04 -8.91
CA GLY A 105 0.89 -1.65 -9.70
C GLY A 105 -0.40 -2.01 -8.96
N ILE A 106 -1.51 -2.10 -9.70
CA ILE A 106 -2.83 -2.33 -9.12
C ILE A 106 -3.35 -3.76 -9.33
N PHE A 107 -4.41 -4.11 -8.59
CA PHE A 107 -5.04 -5.43 -8.55
C PHE A 107 -5.32 -6.05 -9.93
N ARG A 108 -5.73 -5.24 -10.91
CA ARG A 108 -6.18 -5.73 -12.22
C ARG A 108 -5.03 -6.37 -13.01
N GLU A 109 -3.96 -5.62 -13.22
CA GLU A 109 -2.77 -6.10 -13.91
C GLU A 109 -2.07 -7.21 -13.11
N ALA A 110 -2.04 -7.10 -11.77
CA ALA A 110 -1.51 -8.15 -10.90
C ALA A 110 -2.24 -9.48 -11.10
N GLY A 111 -3.58 -9.45 -11.19
CA GLY A 111 -4.40 -10.65 -11.34
C GLY A 111 -4.13 -11.36 -12.66
N TYR A 112 -4.17 -10.62 -13.77
CA TYR A 112 -3.86 -11.17 -15.09
C TYR A 112 -2.43 -11.70 -15.19
N LEU A 113 -1.45 -10.99 -14.62
CA LEU A 113 -0.05 -11.42 -14.58
C LEU A 113 0.12 -12.72 -13.80
N LEU A 114 -0.43 -12.79 -12.57
CA LEU A 114 -0.30 -13.97 -11.72
C LEU A 114 -0.94 -15.19 -12.37
N ARG A 115 -2.13 -15.05 -12.96
CA ARG A 115 -2.79 -16.13 -13.70
C ARG A 115 -1.89 -16.70 -14.79
N GLN A 116 -1.34 -15.83 -15.64
CA GLN A 116 -0.51 -16.24 -16.78
C GLN A 116 0.83 -16.83 -16.35
N LEU A 117 1.45 -16.29 -15.28
CA LEU A 117 2.64 -16.89 -14.68
C LEU A 117 2.38 -18.33 -14.25
N ARG A 118 1.26 -18.59 -13.56
CA ARG A 118 0.89 -19.94 -13.09
C ARG A 118 0.57 -20.87 -14.25
N GLN A 119 -0.18 -20.41 -15.25
CA GLN A 119 -0.46 -21.16 -16.49
C GLN A 119 0.84 -21.54 -17.24
N ALA A 120 1.84 -20.66 -17.22
CA ALA A 120 3.15 -20.93 -17.82
C ALA A 120 4.06 -21.80 -16.93
N GLY A 121 3.59 -22.27 -15.77
CA GLY A 121 4.36 -23.11 -14.85
C GLY A 121 5.34 -22.36 -13.95
N VAL A 122 5.29 -21.02 -13.90
CA VAL A 122 6.10 -20.24 -12.97
C VAL A 122 5.49 -20.35 -11.56
N ARG A 123 6.27 -20.86 -10.61
CA ARG A 123 5.85 -21.07 -9.20
C ARG A 123 6.52 -20.12 -8.21
N ALA A 124 7.24 -19.10 -8.70
CA ALA A 124 7.81 -18.04 -7.87
C ALA A 124 6.75 -17.43 -6.93
N LEU A 125 7.15 -17.12 -5.70
CA LEU A 125 6.31 -16.42 -4.74
C LEU A 125 5.91 -15.05 -5.32
N PHE A 126 4.64 -14.68 -5.20
CA PHE A 126 4.16 -13.41 -5.72
C PHE A 126 4.01 -12.43 -4.57
N VAL A 127 4.66 -11.28 -4.68
CA VAL A 127 4.63 -10.22 -3.67
C VAL A 127 4.18 -8.92 -4.34
N SER A 128 3.37 -8.11 -3.67
CA SER A 128 2.94 -6.82 -4.22
C SER A 128 2.60 -5.78 -3.14
N GLY A 129 2.16 -4.62 -3.59
CA GLY A 129 1.75 -3.49 -2.78
C GLY A 129 0.28 -3.53 -2.35
N ASP A 130 -0.15 -2.42 -1.80
CA ASP A 130 -1.42 -2.20 -1.12
C ASP A 130 -2.58 -2.13 -2.10
N ALA A 131 -2.36 -1.56 -3.30
CA ALA A 131 -3.38 -1.48 -4.34
C ALA A 131 -3.75 -2.83 -4.99
N VAL A 132 -3.10 -3.93 -4.59
CA VAL A 132 -3.48 -5.30 -5.00
C VAL A 132 -4.38 -5.98 -3.97
N LEU A 133 -4.53 -5.41 -2.77
CA LEU A 133 -5.39 -5.92 -1.70
C LEU A 133 -6.86 -5.61 -2.00
N ASP A 134 -7.37 -6.24 -3.06
CA ASP A 134 -8.73 -6.10 -3.56
C ASP A 134 -9.26 -7.48 -4.01
N PRO A 135 -10.50 -7.87 -3.70
CA PRO A 135 -11.08 -9.15 -4.16
C PRO A 135 -11.01 -9.37 -5.68
N GLU A 136 -11.03 -8.30 -6.47
CA GLU A 136 -10.92 -8.40 -7.92
C GLU A 136 -9.56 -8.98 -8.36
N PHE A 137 -8.48 -8.76 -7.60
CA PHE A 137 -7.19 -9.44 -7.84
C PHE A 137 -7.36 -10.97 -7.83
N VAL A 138 -8.03 -11.51 -6.81
CA VAL A 138 -8.25 -12.96 -6.66
C VAL A 138 -9.15 -13.47 -7.78
N ALA A 139 -10.22 -12.74 -8.10
CA ALA A 139 -11.14 -13.11 -9.18
C ALA A 139 -10.43 -13.17 -10.55
N LEU A 140 -9.55 -12.20 -10.84
CA LEU A 140 -8.82 -12.14 -12.11
C LEU A 140 -7.68 -13.16 -12.19
N ALA A 141 -6.97 -13.39 -11.08
CA ALA A 141 -5.95 -14.43 -10.99
C ALA A 141 -6.54 -15.84 -11.10
N GLY A 142 -7.74 -16.04 -10.54
CA GLY A 142 -8.29 -17.34 -10.20
C GLY A 142 -7.82 -17.75 -8.80
N GLU A 143 -8.74 -18.32 -8.01
CA GLU A 143 -8.52 -18.60 -6.57
C GLU A 143 -7.26 -19.43 -6.30
N GLU A 144 -7.03 -20.48 -7.09
CA GLU A 144 -5.85 -21.36 -6.95
C GLU A 144 -4.55 -20.60 -7.25
N ALA A 145 -4.53 -19.79 -8.30
CA ALA A 145 -3.34 -19.02 -8.69
C ALA A 145 -3.03 -17.93 -7.67
N ALA A 146 -4.07 -17.32 -7.11
CA ALA A 146 -3.98 -16.24 -6.14
C ALA A 146 -3.47 -16.72 -4.79
N GLN A 147 -3.78 -17.95 -4.37
CA GLN A 147 -3.43 -18.50 -3.06
C GLN A 147 -1.92 -18.38 -2.76
N GLY A 148 -1.58 -17.82 -1.60
CA GLY A 148 -0.19 -17.67 -1.16
C GLY A 148 0.57 -16.50 -1.78
N ALA A 149 -0.12 -15.55 -2.43
CA ALA A 149 0.43 -14.24 -2.74
C ALA A 149 0.54 -13.38 -1.47
N TYR A 150 1.59 -12.57 -1.37
CA TYR A 150 1.87 -11.70 -0.23
C TYR A 150 1.71 -10.23 -0.59
N LEU A 151 0.96 -9.47 0.19
CA LEU A 151 0.65 -8.07 -0.09
C LEU A 151 1.09 -7.20 1.08
N THR A 152 1.88 -6.16 0.80
CA THR A 152 2.20 -5.14 1.81
C THR A 152 1.12 -4.08 1.81
N SER A 153 0.54 -3.78 2.96
CA SER A 153 -0.46 -2.72 3.12
C SER A 153 -0.50 -2.21 4.55
N ALA A 154 -1.20 -1.11 4.81
CA ALA A 154 -1.47 -0.69 6.18
C ALA A 154 -2.22 -1.81 6.95
N PRO A 155 -2.05 -1.91 8.28
CA PRO A 155 -2.91 -2.76 9.11
C PRO A 155 -4.38 -2.45 8.85
N ASP A 156 -5.23 -3.48 8.89
CA ASP A 156 -6.62 -3.32 8.49
C ASP A 156 -7.34 -2.37 9.45
N PRO A 157 -7.74 -1.16 9.03
CA PRO A 157 -8.39 -0.21 9.93
C PRO A 157 -9.73 -0.73 10.45
N ARG A 158 -10.35 -1.73 9.79
CA ARG A 158 -11.62 -2.31 10.23
C ARG A 158 -11.53 -3.12 11.51
N VAL A 159 -10.34 -3.49 11.97
CA VAL A 159 -10.20 -4.12 13.29
C VAL A 159 -10.15 -3.09 14.42
N SER A 160 -10.02 -1.80 14.10
CA SER A 160 -10.03 -0.73 15.09
C SER A 160 -11.43 -0.55 15.69
N VAL A 161 -11.49 -0.34 17.00
CA VAL A 161 -12.72 0.02 17.72
C VAL A 161 -13.27 1.35 17.20
N SER A 162 -12.40 2.32 16.88
CA SER A 162 -12.80 3.64 16.38
C SER A 162 -13.46 3.57 15.01
N ALA A 163 -13.19 2.52 14.21
CA ALA A 163 -13.78 2.33 12.90
C ALA A 163 -15.19 1.72 12.94
N GLN A 164 -15.52 0.95 13.99
CA GLN A 164 -16.77 0.16 14.04
C GLN A 164 -18.04 0.99 13.81
N PRO A 165 -18.21 2.17 14.43
CA PRO A 165 -19.41 2.97 14.23
C PRO A 165 -19.58 3.43 12.76
N LEU A 166 -18.48 3.77 12.09
CA LEU A 166 -18.50 4.17 10.68
C LEU A 166 -18.79 2.98 9.78
N ILE A 167 -18.17 1.83 10.05
CA ILE A 167 -18.39 0.59 9.28
C ILE A 167 -19.86 0.18 9.33
N GLN A 168 -20.48 0.17 10.51
CA GLN A 168 -21.89 -0.16 10.68
C GLN A 168 -22.79 0.82 9.92
N ARG A 169 -22.57 2.13 10.09
CA ARG A 169 -23.35 3.16 9.39
C ARG A 169 -23.21 3.09 7.88
N TYR A 170 -22.00 2.83 7.38
CA TYR A 170 -21.75 2.69 5.95
C TYR A 170 -22.44 1.45 5.41
N ALA A 171 -22.33 0.31 6.11
CA ALA A 171 -22.94 -0.95 5.72
C ALA A 171 -24.47 -0.85 5.60
N SER A 172 -25.13 -0.22 6.57
CA SER A 172 -26.60 -0.04 6.54
C SER A 172 -27.10 0.82 5.38
N ARG A 173 -26.24 1.65 4.79
CA ARG A 173 -26.64 2.61 3.75
C ARG A 173 -26.14 2.26 2.34
N TYR A 174 -24.95 1.66 2.26
CA TYR A 174 -24.22 1.48 1.00
C TYR A 174 -23.71 0.05 0.79
N GLY A 175 -23.87 -0.84 1.78
CA GLY A 175 -23.37 -2.20 1.69
C GLY A 175 -21.89 -2.32 2.01
N SER A 176 -21.16 -3.16 1.26
CA SER A 176 -19.77 -3.50 1.60
C SER A 176 -18.84 -2.29 1.58
N LEU A 177 -17.91 -2.26 2.54
CA LEU A 177 -16.90 -1.22 2.65
C LEU A 177 -15.80 -1.45 1.61
N GLY A 178 -15.60 -0.48 0.71
CA GLY A 178 -14.46 -0.47 -0.19
C GLY A 178 -13.13 -0.17 0.54
N PRO A 179 -11.97 -0.47 -0.09
CA PRO A 179 -10.66 -0.45 0.57
C PRO A 179 -10.18 0.95 1.03
N TYR A 180 -10.72 2.02 0.43
CA TYR A 180 -10.32 3.41 0.70
C TYR A 180 -11.38 4.26 1.40
N VAL A 181 -12.50 3.66 1.82
CA VAL A 181 -13.64 4.40 2.41
C VAL A 181 -13.24 5.08 3.71
N LEU A 182 -12.56 4.38 4.63
CA LEU A 182 -12.21 4.93 5.95
C LEU A 182 -11.16 6.05 5.82
N GLN A 183 -10.18 5.86 4.94
CA GLN A 183 -9.15 6.85 4.62
C GLN A 183 -9.76 8.11 4.00
N THR A 184 -10.71 7.94 3.08
CA THR A 184 -11.40 9.08 2.45
C THR A 184 -12.27 9.82 3.46
N TYR A 185 -12.98 9.08 4.32
CA TYR A 185 -13.82 9.67 5.37
C TYR A 185 -13.00 10.55 6.31
N ASP A 186 -11.87 10.02 6.80
CA ASP A 186 -11.00 10.77 7.70
C ASP A 186 -10.29 11.92 6.98
N ALA A 187 -9.86 11.76 5.73
CA ALA A 187 -9.26 12.85 4.95
C ALA A 187 -10.21 14.06 4.80
N VAL A 188 -11.50 13.80 4.59
CA VAL A 188 -12.54 14.85 4.57
C VAL A 188 -12.78 15.42 5.97
N GLY A 189 -12.89 14.57 6.99
CA GLY A 189 -13.08 14.97 8.38
C GLY A 189 -11.98 15.89 8.90
N ILE A 190 -10.71 15.62 8.54
CA ILE A 190 -9.55 16.47 8.85
C ILE A 190 -9.73 17.87 8.28
N LEU A 191 -10.11 17.96 7.01
CA LEU A 191 -10.31 19.25 6.34
C LEU A 191 -11.46 20.03 6.98
N LEU A 192 -12.59 19.38 7.25
CA LEU A 192 -13.76 20.02 7.88
C LEU A 192 -13.43 20.53 9.29
N ARG A 193 -12.76 19.71 10.11
CA ARG A 193 -12.33 20.11 11.46
C ARG A 193 -11.36 21.29 11.43
N ALA A 194 -10.42 21.29 10.49
CA ALA A 194 -9.47 22.38 10.33
C ALA A 194 -10.15 23.69 9.87
N ILE A 195 -11.11 23.61 8.96
CA ILE A 195 -11.91 24.78 8.53
C ILE A 195 -12.70 25.34 9.72
N GLN A 196 -13.36 24.47 10.49
CA GLN A 196 -14.12 24.88 11.66
C GLN A 196 -13.22 25.55 12.72
N ALA A 197 -12.05 24.99 12.98
CA ALA A 197 -11.09 25.55 13.95
C ALA A 197 -10.47 26.87 13.47
N ALA A 198 -10.18 27.01 12.18
CA ALA A 198 -9.62 28.22 11.60
C ALA A 198 -10.65 29.35 11.45
N ASN A 199 -11.95 29.00 11.37
CA ASN A 199 -13.08 29.92 11.22
C ASN A 199 -12.82 31.03 10.18
N PRO A 200 -12.53 30.69 8.91
CA PRO A 200 -12.14 31.68 7.92
C PRO A 200 -13.30 32.62 7.60
N THR A 201 -13.06 33.93 7.70
CA THR A 201 -14.11 34.96 7.51
C THR A 201 -14.11 35.57 6.10
N ALA A 202 -13.15 35.17 5.26
CA ALA A 202 -13.00 35.65 3.89
C ALA A 202 -12.37 34.58 2.99
N ARG A 203 -12.33 34.85 1.69
CA ARG A 203 -11.51 34.08 0.74
C ARG A 203 -10.12 34.70 0.67
N GLY A 204 -9.09 33.88 0.59
CA GLY A 204 -7.73 34.36 0.38
C GLY A 204 -6.67 33.40 0.91
N THR A 205 -5.43 33.63 0.49
CA THR A 205 -4.29 32.78 0.85
C THR A 205 -4.04 32.74 2.35
N GLU A 206 -4.25 33.85 3.08
CA GLU A 206 -4.02 33.86 4.52
C GLU A 206 -5.04 33.02 5.30
N GLU A 207 -6.31 33.06 4.90
CA GLU A 207 -7.35 32.20 5.48
C GLU A 207 -7.07 30.72 5.19
N LEU A 208 -6.60 30.40 3.98
CA LEU A 208 -6.14 29.04 3.66
C LEU A 208 -4.94 28.61 4.52
N ARG A 209 -3.97 29.50 4.76
CA ARG A 209 -2.84 29.21 5.66
C ARG A 209 -3.29 28.94 7.09
N LYS A 210 -4.31 29.64 7.60
CA LYS A 210 -4.91 29.33 8.92
C LYS A 210 -5.46 27.90 8.97
N VAL A 211 -6.19 27.48 7.93
CA VAL A 211 -6.70 26.10 7.81
C VAL A 211 -5.55 25.08 7.79
N VAL A 212 -4.51 25.33 6.99
CA VAL A 212 -3.32 24.45 6.91
C VAL A 212 -2.60 24.35 8.27
N ARG A 213 -2.44 25.47 8.99
CA ARG A 213 -1.89 25.48 10.35
C ARG A 213 -2.75 24.69 11.32
N ALA A 214 -4.08 24.79 11.21
CA ALA A 214 -5.02 24.05 12.06
C ALA A 214 -4.92 22.52 11.88
N ILE A 215 -4.69 22.04 10.65
CA ILE A 215 -4.42 20.60 10.40
C ILE A 215 -3.19 20.13 11.20
N ARG A 216 -2.11 20.93 11.23
CA ARG A 216 -0.85 20.57 11.92
C ARG A 216 -0.95 20.67 13.44
N ALA A 217 -1.73 21.62 13.95
CA ALA A 217 -1.71 21.99 15.37
C ALA A 217 -2.35 20.93 16.28
N THR A 218 -3.35 20.20 15.79
CA THR A 218 -4.12 19.26 16.63
C THR A 218 -4.17 17.86 16.02
N PRO A 219 -3.95 16.80 16.84
CA PRO A 219 -4.25 15.44 16.41
C PRO A 219 -5.69 15.31 15.93
N TYR A 220 -5.90 14.48 14.92
CA TYR A 220 -7.23 14.12 14.44
C TYR A 220 -7.60 12.74 14.96
N GLU A 221 -8.76 12.63 15.59
CA GLU A 221 -9.32 11.35 16.05
C GLU A 221 -10.39 10.90 15.07
N GLY A 222 -10.19 9.74 14.43
CA GLY A 222 -11.10 9.23 13.41
C GLY A 222 -11.16 7.72 13.31
N ALA A 223 -11.68 7.24 12.18
CA ALA A 223 -11.83 5.81 11.90
C ALA A 223 -10.48 5.08 11.81
N LEU A 224 -9.43 5.77 11.35
CA LEU A 224 -8.06 5.26 11.29
C LEU A 224 -7.32 5.37 12.65
N GLY A 225 -8.01 5.84 13.70
CA GLY A 225 -7.41 6.13 15.01
C GLY A 225 -6.89 7.57 15.09
N THR A 226 -5.90 7.78 15.95
CA THR A 226 -5.28 9.10 16.15
C THR A 226 -4.25 9.38 15.06
N LEU A 227 -4.49 10.40 14.24
CA LEU A 227 -3.60 10.84 13.17
C LEU A 227 -2.85 12.11 13.56
N ARG A 228 -1.54 12.12 13.29
CA ARG A 228 -0.63 13.26 13.48
C ARG A 228 0.33 13.32 12.32
N TRP A 229 0.74 14.52 11.93
CA TRP A 229 1.63 14.74 10.80
C TRP A 229 3.03 15.18 11.23
N ASP A 230 4.03 14.74 10.47
CA ASP A 230 5.37 15.27 10.52
C ASP A 230 5.47 16.64 9.82
N ARG A 231 6.68 17.21 9.76
CA ARG A 231 6.92 18.50 9.10
C ARG A 231 6.57 18.50 7.59
N ASN A 232 6.67 17.35 6.92
CA ASN A 232 6.40 17.23 5.49
C ASN A 232 4.92 17.02 5.19
N GLY A 233 4.09 16.71 6.20
CA GLY A 233 2.68 16.36 6.02
C GLY A 233 2.45 14.85 5.84
N ASP A 234 3.45 14.03 6.16
CA ASP A 234 3.31 12.58 6.27
C ASP A 234 2.79 12.18 7.65
N LEU A 235 2.16 11.02 7.77
CA LEU A 235 1.82 10.50 9.10
C LEU A 235 3.09 10.27 9.91
N ALA A 236 3.12 10.77 11.16
CA ALA A 236 4.24 10.62 12.06
C ALA A 236 4.54 9.13 12.38
N VAL A 237 3.51 8.28 12.36
CA VAL A 237 3.61 6.84 12.45
C VAL A 237 2.73 6.22 11.38
N ALA A 238 3.33 5.52 10.42
CA ALA A 238 2.63 4.81 9.34
C ALA A 238 3.12 3.35 9.30
N PRO A 239 2.49 2.44 10.06
CA PRO A 239 2.88 1.04 10.03
C PRO A 239 2.45 0.39 8.71
N TYR A 240 3.27 -0.52 8.22
CA TYR A 240 2.91 -1.48 7.19
C TYR A 240 2.88 -2.89 7.79
N ALA A 241 1.98 -3.70 7.29
CA ALA A 241 1.84 -5.13 7.56
C ALA A 241 1.97 -5.91 6.25
N VAL A 242 2.07 -7.24 6.39
CA VAL A 242 2.01 -8.17 5.26
C VAL A 242 0.76 -9.00 5.40
N TYR A 243 0.05 -9.16 4.30
CA TYR A 243 -1.10 -10.04 4.15
C TYR A 243 -0.72 -11.22 3.28
N VAL A 244 -1.35 -12.36 3.53
CA VAL A 244 -1.32 -13.51 2.62
C VAL A 244 -2.71 -13.74 2.07
N THR A 245 -2.80 -14.04 0.78
CA THR A 245 -4.06 -14.51 0.17
C THR A 245 -4.33 -15.95 0.59
N LYS A 246 -5.48 -16.13 1.24
CA LYS A 246 -5.97 -17.39 1.74
C LYS A 246 -7.50 -17.38 1.73
N ARG A 247 -8.10 -18.40 1.12
CA ARG A 247 -9.56 -18.59 1.15
C ARG A 247 -10.10 -18.52 2.60
N GLY A 248 -11.14 -17.72 2.80
CA GLY A 248 -11.75 -17.51 4.11
C GLY A 248 -10.99 -16.51 4.99
N GLY A 249 -10.01 -15.80 4.45
CA GLY A 249 -9.31 -14.73 5.17
C GLY A 249 -10.28 -13.65 5.66
N PRO A 250 -10.05 -13.07 6.85
CA PRO A 250 -11.00 -12.15 7.49
C PRO A 250 -11.22 -10.86 6.67
N VAL A 251 -10.23 -10.48 5.86
CA VAL A 251 -10.30 -9.30 5.01
C VAL A 251 -10.86 -9.68 3.65
N HIS A 252 -12.05 -9.16 3.34
CA HIS A 252 -12.79 -9.41 2.11
C HIS A 252 -12.96 -10.90 1.74
N GLY A 253 -12.88 -11.81 2.71
CA GLY A 253 -12.97 -13.26 2.49
C GLY A 253 -11.69 -13.93 1.97
N TRP A 254 -10.60 -13.17 1.76
CA TRP A 254 -9.42 -13.67 1.05
C TRP A 254 -8.07 -13.26 1.62
N PHE A 255 -7.99 -12.21 2.42
CA PHE A 255 -6.69 -11.72 2.90
C PHE A 255 -6.58 -11.93 4.41
N GLU A 256 -5.46 -12.51 4.83
CA GLU A 256 -5.13 -12.71 6.24
C GLU A 256 -3.89 -11.88 6.56
N GLN A 257 -4.03 -10.92 7.47
CA GLN A 257 -2.88 -10.15 7.95
C GLN A 257 -1.97 -11.07 8.77
N LEU A 258 -0.71 -11.14 8.39
CA LEU A 258 0.28 -11.89 9.15
C LEU A 258 0.59 -11.18 10.49
N PRO A 259 0.86 -11.95 11.56
CA PRO A 259 1.28 -11.36 12.84
C PRO A 259 2.53 -10.50 12.68
N VAL A 260 2.69 -9.46 13.51
CA VAL A 260 3.84 -8.53 13.43
C VAL A 260 5.20 -9.25 13.51
N GLY A 261 5.32 -10.31 14.31
CA GLY A 261 6.54 -11.13 14.39
C GLY A 261 6.86 -11.89 13.10
N ALA A 262 5.91 -11.99 12.17
CA ALA A 262 6.12 -12.60 10.86
C ALA A 262 6.81 -11.68 9.85
N LEU A 263 7.05 -10.40 10.19
CA LEU A 263 7.72 -9.42 9.31
C LEU A 263 9.25 -9.51 9.36
N GLY A 264 9.83 -10.25 10.31
CA GLY A 264 11.29 -10.33 10.48
C GLY A 264 11.94 -9.11 11.14
N VAL A 265 11.14 -8.09 11.50
CA VAL A 265 11.62 -6.83 12.08
C VAL A 265 12.31 -7.09 13.42
N THR A 266 13.64 -7.07 13.44
CA THR A 266 14.37 -6.68 14.64
C THR A 266 14.01 -5.22 14.90
N ARG A 267 13.43 -4.92 16.07
CA ARG A 267 13.08 -3.53 16.44
C ARG A 267 14.27 -2.62 16.14
N ALA A 268 14.15 -1.75 15.13
CA ALA A 268 15.05 -0.61 15.03
C ALA A 268 14.88 0.17 16.33
N LYS A 269 15.98 0.31 17.10
CA LYS A 269 15.99 1.22 18.24
C LYS A 269 15.64 2.61 17.71
N PRO A 270 14.74 3.35 18.36
CA PRO A 270 14.54 4.75 18.00
C PRO A 270 15.88 5.46 18.20
N ASP A 271 16.32 6.19 17.18
CA ASP A 271 17.46 7.10 17.30
C ASP A 271 17.24 7.99 18.53
N ARG A 272 18.26 8.02 19.39
CA ARG A 272 18.33 8.88 20.58
C ARG A 272 18.72 10.29 20.20
#